data_AF-A0A951BNC9-F1
#
_entry.id   AF-A0A951BNC9-F1
#
_cell.length_a   1.000
_cell.length_b   1.000
_cell.length_c   1.000
_cell.angle_alpha   90.00
_cell.angle_beta   90.00
_cell.angle_gamma   90.00
#
_symmetry.space_group_name_H-M   'P 1'
#
loop_
_entity.id
_entity.type
_entity.pdbx_description
1 polymer ?
#
loop_
_entity_poly.entity_id
_entity_poly.type
_entity_poly.pdbx_seq_one_letter_code
_entity_poly.pdbx_strand_id
1 'polypeptide(L)' 'MYWVDYGRALARVRGRQDDAVMALRRAETVSPLHLYRSPFARDTLGELVARSCHDAVRRELRGMAYRAGLPV' A
#
# COMPACT_ATOMS: atom_id res chain seq x y z
N MET A 1 -2.35 5.56 -12.14
CA MET A 1 -2.72 4.13 -12.39
C MET A 1 -3.89 3.83 -11.47
N TYR A 2 -5.06 3.47 -12.01
CA TYR A 2 -6.34 3.43 -11.27
C TYR A 2 -6.25 2.81 -9.87
N TRP A 3 -5.66 1.62 -9.75
CA TRP A 3 -5.54 0.91 -8.47
C TRP A 3 -4.66 1.60 -7.42
N VAL A 4 -3.62 2.33 -7.85
CA VAL A 4 -2.75 3.10 -6.94
C VAL A 4 -3.49 4.30 -6.40
N ASP A 5 -4.18 5.04 -7.26
CA ASP A 5 -4.95 6.22 -6.87
C ASP A 5 -6.17 5.84 -6.01
N TYR A 6 -6.80 4.70 -6.32
CA TYR A 6 -7.90 4.12 -5.54
C TYR A 6 -7.43 3.67 -4.15
N GLY A 7 -6.31 2.95 -4.05
CA GLY A 7 -5.72 2.56 -2.76
C GLY A 7 -5.36 3.78 -1.90
N ARG A 8 -4.80 4.83 -2.51
CA ARG A 8 -4.50 6.10 -1.82
C ARG A 8 -5.74 6.81 -1.30
N ALA A 9 -6.83 6.80 -2.08
CA ALA A 9 -8.10 7.36 -1.61
C ALA A 9 -8.65 6.59 -0.41
N LEU A 10 -8.61 5.26 -0.47
CA LEU A 10 -9.06 4.38 0.63
C LEU A 10 -8.21 4.52 1.89
N ALA A 11 -6.90 4.72 1.76
CA ALA A 11 -6.00 4.91 2.89
C ALA A 11 -6.36 6.14 3.75
N ARG A 12 -6.99 7.15 3.14
CA ARG A 12 -7.48 8.36 3.81
C ARG A 12 -8.82 8.15 4.51
N VAL A 13 -9.56 7.10 4.17
CA VAL A 13 -10.86 6.79 4.78
C VAL A 13 -10.66 5.92 6.02
N ARG A 14 -11.15 6.40 7.16
CA ARG A 14 -11.03 5.69 8.45
C ARG A 14 -11.78 4.35 8.38
N GLY A 15 -11.13 3.27 8.83
CA GLY A 15 -11.69 1.92 8.79
C GLY A 15 -11.60 1.22 7.42
N ARG A 16 -11.00 1.84 6.39
CA ARG A 16 -10.80 1.27 5.05
C ARG A 16 -9.34 0.95 4.73
N GLN A 17 -8.50 0.84 5.75
CA GLN A 17 -7.07 0.60 5.58
C GLN A 17 -6.81 -0.76 4.92
N ASP A 18 -7.57 -1.78 5.29
CA ASP A 18 -7.44 -3.13 4.71
C ASP A 18 -7.81 -3.13 3.22
N ASP A 19 -8.89 -2.43 2.87
CA ASP A 19 -9.30 -2.24 1.47
C ASP A 19 -8.23 -1.48 0.66
N ALA A 20 -7.58 -0.48 1.27
CA ALA A 20 -6.47 0.25 0.67
C ALA A 20 -5.28 -0.68 0.36
N VAL A 21 -4.95 -1.57 1.29
CA VAL A 21 -3.88 -2.57 1.13
C VAL A 21 -4.20 -3.54 0.01
N MET A 22 -5.43 -4.03 -0.06
CA MET A 22 -5.87 -4.92 -1.14
C MET A 22 -5.84 -4.24 -2.51
N ALA A 23 -6.21 -2.96 -2.59
CA ALA A 23 -6.11 -2.17 -3.82
C ALA A 23 -4.64 -1.99 -4.25
N LEU A 24 -3.73 -1.71 -3.31
CA LEU A 24 -2.29 -1.60 -3.59
C LEU A 24 -1.68 -2.94 -3.99
N ARG A 25 -2.08 -4.05 -3.36
CA ARG A 25 -1.71 -5.41 -3.78
C ARG A 25 -2.16 -5.70 -5.21
N ARG A 26 -3.37 -5.27 -5.57
CA ARG A 26 -3.88 -5.43 -6.93
C ARG A 26 -3.07 -4.59 -7.92
N ALA A 27 -2.70 -3.37 -7.55
CA ALA A 27 -1.81 -2.54 -8.35
C ALA A 27 -0.43 -3.21 -8.54
N GLU A 28 0.13 -3.80 -7.48
CA GLU A 28 1.40 -4.53 -7.55
C GLU A 28 1.32 -5.70 -8.55
N THR A 29 0.22 -6.46 -8.50
CA THR A 29 0.00 -7.60 -9.39
C THR A 29 -0.10 -7.17 -10.86
N VAL A 30 -0.71 -6.01 -11.12
CA VAL A 30 -0.91 -5.49 -12.49
C VAL A 30 0.37 -4.85 -13.04
N SER A 31 1.06 -4.04 -12.24
CA SER A 31 2.30 -3.40 -12.64
C SER A 31 3.17 -3.07 -11.42
N PRO A 32 4.11 -3.95 -11.06
CA PRO A 32 4.94 -3.76 -9.87
C PRO A 32 5.86 -2.54 -10.05
N LEU A 33 6.45 -2.36 -11.23
CA LEU A 33 7.34 -1.24 -11.52
C LEU A 33 6.67 0.12 -11.34
N HIS A 34 5.38 0.24 -11.70
CA HIS A 34 4.66 1.50 -11.56
C HIS A 34 4.35 1.82 -10.09
N LEU A 35 4.00 0.82 -9.30
CA LEU A 35 3.79 0.98 -7.87
C LEU A 35 5.08 1.39 -7.17
N TYR A 36 6.20 0.72 -7.44
CA TYR A 36 7.47 1.01 -6.77
C TYR A 36 8.11 2.32 -7.22
N ARG A 37 7.94 2.73 -8.48
CA ARG A 37 8.49 4.00 -8.98
C ARG A 37 7.63 5.22 -8.60
N SER A 38 6.39 5.02 -8.16
CA SER A 38 5.51 6.12 -7.76
C SER A 38 5.88 6.61 -6.35
N PRO A 39 6.30 7.88 -6.19
CA PRO A 39 6.55 8.46 -4.87
C PRO A 39 5.30 8.47 -4.00
N PHE A 40 4.13 8.74 -4.60
CA PHE A 40 2.84 8.74 -3.90
C PHE A 40 2.44 7.37 -3.37
N ALA A 41 2.77 6.30 -4.12
CA ALA A 41 2.49 4.94 -3.66
C ALA A 41 3.40 4.57 -2.47
N ARG A 42 4.68 4.95 -2.53
CA ARG A 42 5.63 4.75 -1.43
C ARG A 42 5.23 5.48 -0.16
N ASP A 43 4.81 6.73 -0.28
CA ASP A 43 4.32 7.54 0.85
C ASP A 43 3.08 6.89 1.49
N THR A 44 2.10 6.51 0.67
CA THR A 44 0.89 5.80 1.13
C THR A 44 1.22 4.48 1.83
N LEU A 45 2.17 3.70 1.29
CA LEU A 45 2.63 2.46 1.92
C LEU A 45 3.27 2.74 3.29
N GLY A 46 4.11 3.77 3.41
CA GLY A 46 4.73 4.16 4.68
C GLY A 46 3.70 4.55 5.73
N GLU A 47 2.71 5.37 5.37
CA GLU A 47 1.61 5.72 6.26
C GLU A 47 0.82 4.50 6.73
N LEU A 48 0.52 3.58 5.81
CA LEU A 48 -0.22 2.36 6.14
C LEU A 48 0.61 1.39 6.99
N VAL A 49 1.92 1.26 6.77
CA VAL A 49 2.81 0.48 7.66
C VAL A 49 2.73 1.03 9.09
N ALA A 50 2.87 2.34 9.24
CA ALA A 50 2.85 3.00 10.54
C ALA A 50 1.50 2.87 11.27
N ARG A 51 0.38 2.81 10.52
CA ARG A 51 -0.99 2.84 11.08
C ARG A 51 -1.68 1.49 11.15
N SER A 52 -1.20 0.47 10.43
CA SER A 52 -1.83 -0.85 10.41
C SER A 52 -1.83 -1.48 11.79
N CYS A 53 -2.98 -1.99 12.25
CA CYS A 53 -3.14 -2.71 13.52
C CYS A 53 -3.45 -4.20 13.35
N HIS A 54 -3.90 -4.64 12.17
CA HIS A 54 -4.23 -6.05 11.92
C HIS A 54 -3.05 -6.84 11.38
N ASP A 55 -2.75 -7.97 12.01
CA ASP A 55 -1.54 -8.78 11.74
C ASP A 55 -1.48 -9.37 10.34
N ALA A 56 -2.60 -9.85 9.80
CA ALA A 56 -2.66 -10.43 8.46
C ALA A 56 -2.31 -9.39 7.38
N VAL A 57 -2.90 -8.20 7.50
CA VAL A 57 -2.68 -7.07 6.61
C VAL A 57 -1.27 -6.53 6.79
N ARG A 58 -0.79 -6.41 8.04
CA ARG A 58 0.56 -5.93 8.39
C ARG A 58 1.66 -6.75 7.71
N ARG A 59 1.53 -8.08 7.64
CA ARG A 59 2.54 -8.95 6.99
C ARG A 59 2.66 -8.66 5.50
N GLU A 60 1.54 -8.55 4.80
CA GLU A 60 1.52 -8.25 3.37
C GLU A 60 2.06 -6.85 3.08
N LEU A 61 1.65 -5.89 3.90
CA LEU A 61 2.08 -4.50 3.82
C LEU A 61 3.59 -4.34 4.02
N ARG A 62 4.18 -5.05 4.99
CA ARG A 62 5.63 -5.10 5.19
C ARG A 62 6.35 -5.71 3.99
N GLY A 63 5.79 -6.75 3.37
CA GLY A 63 6.35 -7.32 2.14
C GLY A 63 6.37 -6.33 0.98
N MET A 64 5.27 -5.60 0.78
CA MET A 64 5.18 -4.54 -0.24
C MET A 64 6.15 -3.40 0.07
N ALA A 65 6.21 -2.94 1.31
CA ALA A 65 7.09 -1.87 1.75
C ALA A 65 8.57 -2.25 1.57
N TYR A 66 8.96 -3.49 1.90
CA TYR A 66 10.31 -4.01 1.65
C TYR A 66 10.68 -3.98 0.16
N ARG A 67 9.79 -4.47 -0.73
CA ARG A 67 10.01 -4.40 -2.18
C ARG A 67 10.01 -2.97 -2.72
N ALA A 68 9.28 -2.08 -2.06
CA ALA A 68 9.31 -0.65 -2.30
C ALA A 68 10.53 0.05 -1.66
N GLY A 69 11.47 -0.67 -1.04
CA GLY A 69 12.66 -0.11 -0.42
C GLY A 69 12.37 0.85 0.74
N LEU A 70 11.23 0.68 1.41
CA LEU A 70 10.86 1.44 2.61
C LEU A 70 11.44 0.74 3.85
N PRO A 71 11.85 1.50 4.88
CA PRO A 71 12.19 0.92 6.17
C PRO A 71 10.93 0.30 6.81
N VAL A 72 11.00 -0.98 7.19
CA VAL A 72 9.89 -1.79 7.73
C VAL A 72 10.16 -2.33 9.12
#